data_AF-A0A942HW55-F1
#
_entry.id   AF-A0A942HW55-F1
#
_cell.length_a   1.000
_cell.length_b   1.000
_cell.length_c   1.000
_cell.angle_alpha   90.00
_cell.angle_beta   90.00
_cell.angle_gamma   90.00
#
_symmetry.space_group_name_H-M   'P 1'
#
loop_
_entity.id
_entity.type
_entity.pdbx_description
1 polymer ?
#
loop_
_entity_poly.entity_id
_entity_poly.type
_entity_poly.pdbx_seq_one_letter_code
_entity_poly.pdbx_strand_id
1 'polypeptide(L)'
;MSDEVFGLGGSDSDPESEREAAKAQRRLLISAWNGRAKLYKELFGDYSYVTPANYAAPKDDLDKPKKKSTKLVSSDTGDPGDPDAEENHLAVLAYGPDPLRPYWTYVTAGLSTPWLQKEPEEVSAFGCELIIKSPTDAKWPAQILRSMAFYIFNHAGTISPGVRIGLNAPIAVNTESLLRNVCVWYADEAPDCWYQLPSGGFGLFCAIGITDDELKYAESIEEYGTWCIQEVLRQTGHGQISDPERKSVMDRANINTVLDNVKTFADNFRAGGF
;
A
#
# COMPACT_ATOMS: atom_id res chain seq x y z
N MET A 1 -10.09 -10.36 60.47
CA MET A 1 -10.67 -9.07 60.06
C MET A 1 -9.53 -8.08 59.89
N SER A 2 -9.10 -7.88 58.65
CA SER A 2 -8.56 -6.62 58.12
C SER A 2 -8.23 -6.89 56.65
N ASP A 3 -9.24 -6.70 55.80
CA ASP A 3 -9.10 -6.69 54.35
C ASP A 3 -8.33 -5.43 53.94
N GLU A 4 -7.13 -5.59 53.38
CA GLU A 4 -6.44 -4.52 52.66
C GLU A 4 -7.04 -4.41 51.27
N VAL A 5 -7.90 -3.40 51.09
CA VAL A 5 -8.44 -3.00 49.80
C VAL A 5 -7.34 -2.23 49.06
N PHE A 6 -6.70 -2.88 48.08
CA PHE A 6 -5.90 -2.21 47.06
C PHE A 6 -6.82 -1.33 46.21
N GLY A 7 -6.82 -0.03 46.48
CA GLY A 7 -7.44 0.97 45.63
C GLY A 7 -6.70 1.06 44.31
N LEU A 8 -7.30 0.52 43.25
CA LEU A 8 -6.91 0.81 41.87
C LEU A 8 -7.25 2.28 41.60
N GLY A 9 -6.23 3.13 41.63
CA GLY A 9 -6.33 4.53 41.21
C GLY A 9 -6.70 4.60 39.73
N GLY A 10 -7.96 4.96 39.46
CA GLY A 10 -8.35 5.43 38.14
C GLY A 10 -7.55 6.67 37.80
N SER A 11 -6.91 6.69 36.64
CA SER A 11 -6.27 7.90 36.12
C SER A 11 -7.38 8.91 35.79
N ASP A 12 -7.62 9.87 36.69
CA ASP A 12 -8.36 11.10 36.37
C ASP A 12 -7.51 11.91 35.39
N SER A 13 -7.65 11.62 34.10
CA SER A 13 -7.13 12.49 33.05
C SER A 13 -7.91 13.80 33.06
N ASP A 14 -7.20 14.91 33.21
CA ASP A 14 -7.78 16.25 33.13
C ASP A 14 -8.47 16.44 31.77
N PRO A 15 -9.79 16.72 31.73
CA PRO A 15 -10.55 16.92 30.49
C PRO A 15 -9.94 17.98 29.55
N GLU A 16 -9.22 18.96 30.11
CA GLU A 16 -8.53 19.97 29.30
C GLU A 16 -7.31 19.37 28.58
N SER A 17 -6.54 18.52 29.26
CA SER A 17 -5.41 17.78 28.68
C SER A 17 -5.87 16.83 27.57
N GLU A 18 -6.97 16.11 27.77
CA GLU A 18 -7.54 15.25 26.73
C GLU A 18 -7.98 16.04 25.49
N ARG A 19 -8.57 17.22 25.70
CA ARG A 19 -8.96 18.12 24.60
C ARG A 19 -7.75 18.61 23.82
N GLU A 20 -6.69 19.03 24.50
CA GLU A 20 -5.46 19.50 23.83
C GLU A 20 -4.74 18.36 23.09
N ALA A 21 -4.72 17.15 23.67
CA ALA A 21 -4.20 15.96 22.98
C ALA A 21 -5.01 15.62 21.72
N ALA A 22 -6.35 15.69 21.78
CA ALA A 22 -7.21 15.46 20.62
C ALA A 22 -6.98 16.50 19.51
N LYS A 23 -6.80 17.78 19.88
CA LYS A 23 -6.43 18.84 18.92
C LYS A 23 -5.06 18.62 18.31
N ALA A 24 -4.07 18.20 19.11
CA ALA A 24 -2.73 17.88 18.62
C ALA A 24 -2.76 16.72 17.61
N GLN A 25 -3.47 15.64 17.93
CA GLN A 25 -3.70 14.53 17.02
C GLN A 25 -4.39 14.97 15.73
N ARG A 26 -5.42 15.83 15.80
CA ARG A 26 -6.10 16.34 14.60
C ARG A 26 -5.19 17.21 13.73
N ARG A 27 -4.35 18.06 14.35
CA ARG A 27 -3.34 18.85 13.62
C ARG A 27 -2.32 17.95 12.93
N LEU A 28 -1.88 16.88 13.58
CA LEU A 28 -0.97 15.89 13.01
C LEU A 28 -1.60 15.16 11.81
N LEU A 29 -2.87 14.77 11.93
CA LEU A 29 -3.62 14.16 10.85
C LEU A 29 -3.71 15.07 9.62
N ILE A 30 -4.07 16.34 9.81
CA ILE A 30 -4.20 17.32 8.72
C ILE A 30 -2.84 17.58 8.06
N SER A 31 -1.78 17.76 8.86
CA SER A 31 -0.43 18.02 8.33
C SER A 31 0.13 16.82 7.57
N ALA A 32 -0.08 15.59 8.06
CA ALA A 32 0.28 14.35 7.36
C ALA A 32 -0.48 14.21 6.04
N TRP A 33 -1.79 14.48 6.04
CA TRP A 33 -2.60 14.44 4.82
C TRP A 33 -2.08 15.44 3.77
N ASN A 34 -1.81 16.69 4.17
CA ASN A 34 -1.28 17.72 3.29
C ASN A 34 0.11 17.36 2.75
N GLY A 35 0.98 16.80 3.61
CA GLY A 35 2.30 16.33 3.23
C GLY A 35 2.23 15.25 2.14
N ARG A 36 1.38 14.24 2.34
CA ARG A 36 1.17 13.18 1.34
C ARG A 36 0.57 13.73 0.04
N ALA A 37 -0.45 14.59 0.13
CA ALA A 37 -1.09 15.18 -1.05
C ALA A 37 -0.08 15.98 -1.90
N LYS A 38 0.80 16.74 -1.23
CA LYS A 38 1.91 17.46 -1.90
C LYS A 38 2.89 16.49 -2.56
N LEU A 39 3.36 15.48 -1.83
CA LEU A 39 4.28 14.47 -2.36
C LEU A 39 3.69 13.75 -3.58
N TYR A 40 2.43 13.35 -3.52
CA TYR A 40 1.77 12.66 -4.63
C TYR A 40 1.64 13.54 -5.85
N LYS A 41 1.37 14.83 -5.66
CA LYS A 41 1.37 15.79 -6.77
C LYS A 41 2.75 15.93 -7.41
N GLU A 42 3.82 15.91 -6.61
CA GLU A 42 5.21 15.97 -7.11
C GLU A 42 5.61 14.70 -7.87
N LEU A 43 5.27 13.51 -7.35
CA LEU A 43 5.63 12.23 -7.95
C LEU A 43 4.76 11.86 -9.16
N PHE A 44 3.45 12.09 -9.05
CA PHE A 44 2.48 11.53 -9.99
C PHE A 44 1.71 12.57 -10.80
N GLY A 45 1.69 13.83 -10.38
CA GLY A 45 0.84 14.88 -10.96
C GLY A 45 -0.57 14.89 -10.38
N ASP A 46 -1.53 15.43 -11.13
CA ASP A 46 -2.94 15.43 -10.72
C ASP A 46 -3.58 14.06 -11.05
N TYR A 47 -4.30 13.48 -10.08
CA TYR A 47 -5.02 12.23 -10.30
C TYR A 47 -6.22 12.44 -11.24
N SER A 48 -6.57 11.41 -12.01
CA SER A 48 -7.72 11.43 -12.92
C SER A 48 -9.04 11.19 -12.19
N TYR A 49 -9.04 10.28 -11.21
CA TYR A 49 -10.16 10.06 -10.31
C TYR A 49 -9.70 9.43 -8.99
N VAL A 50 -10.57 9.42 -7.98
CA VAL A 50 -10.32 8.81 -6.67
C VAL A 50 -11.52 7.99 -6.23
N THR A 51 -11.26 6.90 -5.52
CA THR A 51 -12.30 6.05 -4.94
C THR A 51 -12.02 5.79 -3.45
N PRO A 52 -12.97 6.09 -2.53
CA PRO A 52 -14.29 6.66 -2.79
C PRO A 52 -14.22 8.14 -3.25
N ALA A 53 -15.26 8.61 -3.93
CA ALA A 53 -15.29 9.94 -4.57
C ALA A 53 -15.34 11.10 -3.56
N ASN A 54 -15.66 10.83 -2.29
CA ASN A 54 -15.66 11.78 -1.20
C ASN A 54 -14.28 11.96 -0.54
N TYR A 55 -13.21 11.38 -1.09
CA TYR A 55 -11.85 11.61 -0.60
C TYR A 55 -11.50 13.10 -0.65
N ALA A 56 -11.27 13.69 0.52
CA ALA A 56 -10.96 15.10 0.68
C ALA A 56 -10.04 15.33 1.88
N ALA A 57 -9.50 16.54 1.98
CA ALA A 57 -8.75 16.97 3.15
C ALA A 57 -9.61 16.82 4.42
N PRO A 58 -9.06 16.31 5.53
CA PRO A 58 -9.75 16.33 6.81
C PRO A 58 -10.16 17.76 7.16
N LYS A 59 -11.40 17.94 7.62
CA LYS A 59 -11.92 19.25 8.02
C LYS A 59 -11.12 19.79 9.22
N ASP A 60 -10.91 21.10 9.25
CA ASP A 60 -10.30 21.79 10.38
C ASP A 60 -11.39 22.30 11.34
N ASP A 61 -12.04 21.35 12.02
CA ASP A 61 -13.15 21.58 12.94
C ASP A 61 -12.77 21.13 14.36
N LEU A 62 -11.67 21.71 14.85
CA LEU A 62 -11.07 21.46 16.17
C LEU A 62 -11.99 21.72 17.38
N ASP A 63 -13.11 22.44 17.18
CA ASP A 63 -14.01 22.89 18.25
C ASP A 63 -15.38 22.20 18.26
N LYS A 64 -15.69 21.29 17.31
CA LYS A 64 -16.98 20.61 17.26
C LYS A 64 -16.91 19.22 17.94
N PRO A 65 -17.88 18.86 18.80
CA PRO A 65 -17.90 17.54 19.42
C PRO A 65 -18.11 16.45 18.36
N LYS A 66 -17.25 15.41 18.36
CA LYS A 66 -17.40 14.23 17.49
C LYS A 66 -18.75 13.56 17.74
N LYS A 67 -19.60 13.48 16.71
CA LYS A 67 -20.77 12.60 16.76
C LYS A 67 -20.27 11.15 16.66
N LYS A 68 -20.58 10.33 17.67
CA LYS A 68 -20.30 8.88 17.62
C LYS A 68 -21.10 8.26 16.46
N SER A 69 -20.44 7.94 15.34
CA SER A 69 -21.04 7.11 14.30
C SER A 69 -21.24 5.70 14.85
N THR A 70 -22.48 5.20 14.77
CA THR A 70 -22.92 3.93 15.40
C THR A 70 -23.15 2.81 14.38
N LYS A 71 -22.69 2.94 13.13
CA LYS A 71 -22.97 1.96 12.08
C LYS A 71 -21.71 1.27 11.56
N LEU A 72 -21.38 0.14 12.17
CA LEU A 72 -20.60 -0.92 11.53
C LEU A 72 -21.59 -1.91 10.92
N VAL A 73 -21.89 -1.79 9.63
CA VAL A 73 -22.54 -2.88 8.88
C VAL A 73 -22.01 -2.90 7.45
N SER A 74 -21.08 -3.80 7.16
CA SER A 74 -21.04 -4.52 5.89
C SER A 74 -20.18 -5.77 6.06
N SER A 75 -20.71 -6.92 5.64
CA SER A 75 -20.01 -8.21 5.58
C SER A 75 -19.41 -8.49 4.21
N ASP A 76 -19.40 -7.47 3.33
CA ASP A 76 -18.84 -7.56 1.99
C ASP A 76 -17.41 -7.01 2.00
N THR A 77 -16.44 -7.85 1.63
CA THR A 77 -15.01 -7.52 1.67
C THR A 77 -14.60 -6.49 0.61
N GLY A 78 -15.51 -6.16 -0.33
CA GLY A 78 -15.35 -5.11 -1.33
C GLY A 78 -16.01 -3.76 -1.00
N ASP A 79 -16.72 -3.66 0.13
CA ASP A 79 -17.46 -2.46 0.50
C ASP A 79 -16.54 -1.44 1.21
N PRO A 80 -16.39 -0.19 0.69
CA PRO A 80 -15.59 0.86 1.33
C PRO A 80 -16.14 1.32 2.70
N GLY A 81 -17.30 0.80 3.14
CA GLY A 81 -17.97 1.19 4.37
C GLY A 81 -18.89 2.40 4.18
N ASP A 82 -19.54 2.83 5.27
CA ASP A 82 -20.44 4.00 5.27
C ASP A 82 -19.69 5.26 4.81
N PRO A 83 -20.01 5.86 3.64
CA PRO A 83 -19.32 7.04 3.13
C PRO A 83 -19.53 8.29 4.00
N ASP A 84 -20.49 8.26 4.92
CA ASP A 84 -20.76 9.33 5.90
C ASP A 84 -20.06 9.09 7.25
N ALA A 85 -19.36 7.95 7.44
CA ALA A 85 -18.52 7.72 8.61
C ALA A 85 -17.25 8.57 8.50
N GLU A 86 -17.34 9.83 8.96
CA GLU A 86 -16.41 10.95 8.73
C GLU A 86 -14.89 10.73 8.95
N GLU A 87 -14.36 9.56 9.31
CA GLU A 87 -12.97 9.50 9.79
C GLU A 87 -12.08 8.34 9.32
N ASN A 88 -12.48 7.36 8.50
CA ASN A 88 -11.55 6.28 8.13
C ASN A 88 -11.82 5.67 6.75
N HIS A 89 -11.39 6.33 5.67
CA HIS A 89 -11.38 5.67 4.37
C HIS A 89 -9.99 5.67 3.77
N LEU A 90 -9.47 4.45 3.60
CA LEU A 90 -8.45 4.19 2.60
C LEU A 90 -9.01 4.60 1.24
N ALA A 91 -8.37 5.58 0.62
CA ALA A 91 -8.66 5.94 -0.76
C ALA A 91 -7.69 5.28 -1.73
N VAL A 92 -8.12 5.11 -2.97
CA VAL A 92 -7.25 4.75 -4.08
C VAL A 92 -7.36 5.87 -5.12
N LEU A 93 -6.23 6.53 -5.38
CA LEU A 93 -6.09 7.57 -6.38
C LEU A 93 -5.62 6.92 -7.68
N ALA A 94 -6.33 7.17 -8.78
CA ALA A 94 -5.98 6.68 -10.10
C ALA A 94 -5.40 7.81 -10.95
N TYR A 95 -4.20 7.59 -11.48
CA TYR A 95 -3.49 8.50 -12.36
C TYR A 95 -3.50 7.89 -13.76
N GLY A 96 -4.07 8.64 -14.71
CA GLY A 96 -4.08 8.26 -16.12
C GLY A 96 -2.68 8.28 -16.74
N PRO A 97 -2.52 7.66 -17.93
CA PRO A 97 -1.24 7.57 -18.60
C PRO A 97 -0.73 8.93 -19.08
N ASP A 98 0.60 9.07 -19.10
CA ASP A 98 1.31 10.21 -19.70
C ASP A 98 2.47 9.70 -20.61
N PRO A 99 3.17 10.59 -21.35
CA PRO A 99 4.23 10.15 -22.26
C PRO A 99 5.41 9.39 -21.62
N LEU A 100 5.68 9.58 -20.33
CA LEU A 100 6.72 8.86 -19.57
C LEU A 100 6.16 7.60 -18.90
N ARG A 101 4.86 7.58 -18.60
CA ARG A 101 4.15 6.49 -17.93
C ARG A 101 2.95 6.07 -18.79
N PRO A 102 3.16 5.26 -19.85
CA PRO A 102 2.10 4.86 -20.78
C PRO A 102 1.20 3.75 -20.19
N TYR A 103 0.78 3.91 -18.94
CA TYR A 103 -0.05 3.00 -18.17
C TYR A 103 -0.80 3.76 -17.08
N TRP A 104 -1.84 3.14 -16.53
CA TRP A 104 -2.56 3.63 -15.37
C TRP A 104 -1.84 3.25 -14.08
N THR A 105 -1.69 4.22 -13.18
CA THR A 105 -1.10 4.02 -11.85
C THR A 105 -2.15 4.24 -10.78
N TYR A 106 -2.29 3.27 -9.86
CA TYR A 106 -3.23 3.33 -8.75
C TYR A 106 -2.44 3.34 -7.46
N VAL A 107 -2.71 4.30 -6.57
CA VAL A 107 -1.94 4.51 -5.34
C VAL A 107 -2.91 4.59 -4.16
N THR A 108 -2.64 3.84 -3.08
CA THR A 108 -3.40 3.98 -1.85
C THR A 108 -3.11 5.32 -1.17
N ALA A 109 -4.10 5.89 -0.48
CA ALA A 109 -3.92 6.96 0.47
C ALA A 109 -4.69 6.63 1.73
N GLY A 110 -3.98 6.19 2.77
CA GLY A 110 -4.62 5.76 3.99
C GLY A 110 -3.73 4.93 4.91
N LEU A 111 -2.84 4.11 4.35
CA LEU A 111 -1.96 3.23 5.12
C LEU A 111 -0.92 4.01 5.93
N SER A 112 -0.43 5.12 5.38
CA SER A 112 0.50 6.03 6.06
C SER A 112 -0.21 7.06 6.95
N THR A 113 -1.54 7.09 6.99
CA THR A 113 -2.27 8.14 7.73
C THR A 113 -2.22 7.87 9.24
N PRO A 114 -1.86 8.86 10.07
CA PRO A 114 -1.72 8.72 11.53
C PRO A 114 -3.08 8.63 12.26
N TRP A 115 -3.94 7.67 11.90
CA TRP A 115 -5.30 7.56 12.45
C TRP A 115 -5.32 7.46 13.98
N LEU A 116 -4.37 6.71 14.54
CA LEU A 116 -4.26 6.43 15.99
C LEU A 116 -3.05 7.08 16.66
N GLN A 117 -2.12 7.65 15.87
CA GLN A 117 -0.90 8.28 16.40
C GLN A 117 -1.25 9.63 17.02
N LYS A 118 -0.78 9.87 18.24
CA LYS A 118 -1.03 11.11 18.99
C LYS A 118 0.07 12.15 18.79
N GLU A 119 1.26 11.69 18.46
CA GLU A 119 2.46 12.49 18.25
C GLU A 119 3.24 11.92 17.05
N PRO A 120 4.17 12.69 16.45
CA PRO A 120 5.05 12.17 15.42
C PRO A 120 5.88 10.98 15.93
N GLU A 121 5.99 9.95 15.11
CA GLU A 121 6.83 8.78 15.38
C GLU A 121 7.87 8.62 14.27
N GLU A 122 8.78 7.65 14.40
CA GLU A 122 9.75 7.34 13.33
C GLU A 122 9.05 6.85 12.05
N VAL A 123 7.95 6.10 12.22
CA VAL A 123 7.16 5.51 11.14
C VAL A 123 5.75 6.09 11.18
N SER A 124 5.23 6.53 10.04
CA SER A 124 3.87 7.02 9.93
C SER A 124 2.89 5.85 9.80
N ALA A 125 2.11 5.59 10.84
CA ALA A 125 1.16 4.49 10.93
C ALA A 125 1.74 3.14 10.46
N PHE A 126 1.24 2.56 9.35
CA PHE A 126 1.71 1.27 8.83
C PHE A 126 3.02 1.38 8.01
N GLY A 127 3.60 2.57 7.89
CA GLY A 127 4.90 2.79 7.27
C GLY A 127 4.98 2.53 5.77
N CYS A 128 3.83 2.42 5.10
CA CYS A 128 3.80 2.20 3.65
C CYS A 128 2.56 2.82 3.00
N GLU A 129 2.64 2.94 1.67
CA GLU A 129 1.52 3.03 0.75
C GLU A 129 1.80 2.09 -0.43
N LEU A 130 0.74 1.57 -1.05
CA LEU A 130 0.82 0.57 -2.09
C LEU A 130 0.45 1.15 -3.46
N ILE A 131 1.18 0.72 -4.47
CA ILE A 131 0.99 1.08 -5.88
C ILE A 131 0.67 -0.17 -6.67
N ILE A 132 -0.21 -0.07 -7.66
CA ILE A 132 -0.34 -1.10 -8.70
C ILE A 132 -0.53 -0.42 -10.06
N LYS A 133 -0.03 -1.04 -11.12
CA LYS A 133 -0.03 -0.48 -12.47
C LYS A 133 -0.83 -1.37 -13.41
N SER A 134 -1.63 -0.77 -14.28
CA SER A 134 -2.46 -1.46 -15.27
C SER A 134 -2.29 -0.85 -16.65
N PRO A 135 -2.30 -1.64 -17.74
CA PRO A 135 -2.24 -1.08 -19.09
C PRO A 135 -3.46 -0.21 -19.44
N THR A 136 -4.59 -0.41 -18.76
CA THR A 136 -5.88 0.24 -19.06
C THR A 136 -6.55 0.78 -17.80
N ASP A 137 -7.56 1.64 -17.98
CA ASP A 137 -8.42 2.08 -16.88
C ASP A 137 -9.28 0.90 -16.44
N ALA A 138 -9.15 0.47 -15.19
CA ALA A 138 -9.73 -0.77 -14.71
C ALA A 138 -10.11 -0.67 -13.23
N LYS A 139 -11.10 -1.48 -12.83
CA LYS A 139 -11.60 -1.53 -11.44
C LYS A 139 -10.81 -2.46 -10.53
N TRP A 140 -10.24 -3.54 -11.09
CA TRP A 140 -9.52 -4.56 -10.33
C TRP A 140 -8.29 -4.03 -9.56
N PRO A 141 -7.52 -3.02 -10.03
CA PRO A 141 -6.37 -2.48 -9.30
C PRO A 141 -6.76 -1.99 -7.91
N ALA A 142 -7.83 -1.19 -7.84
CA ALA A 142 -8.30 -0.63 -6.58
C ALA A 142 -8.91 -1.71 -5.66
N GLN A 143 -9.45 -2.80 -6.21
CA GLN A 143 -9.94 -3.93 -5.42
C GLN A 143 -8.78 -4.68 -4.77
N ILE A 144 -7.72 -4.98 -5.52
CA ILE A 144 -6.51 -5.65 -4.99
C ILE A 144 -5.85 -4.80 -3.91
N LEU A 145 -5.65 -3.51 -4.14
CA LEU A 145 -5.05 -2.61 -3.15
C LEU A 145 -5.86 -2.55 -1.84
N ARG A 146 -7.20 -2.53 -1.93
CA ARG A 146 -8.06 -2.58 -0.75
C ARG A 146 -7.93 -3.90 0.01
N SER A 147 -7.91 -5.03 -0.69
CA SER A 147 -7.71 -6.35 -0.07
C SER A 147 -6.36 -6.44 0.64
N MET A 148 -5.29 -5.93 0.02
CA MET A 148 -3.96 -5.88 0.64
C MET A 148 -3.93 -4.95 1.86
N ALA A 149 -4.56 -3.78 1.78
CA ALA A 149 -4.66 -2.86 2.91
C ALA A 149 -5.49 -3.44 4.06
N PHE A 150 -6.59 -4.14 3.76
CA PHE A 150 -7.36 -4.88 4.75
C PHE A 150 -6.51 -5.94 5.45
N TYR A 151 -5.68 -6.67 4.70
CA TYR A 151 -4.74 -7.62 5.29
C TYR A 151 -3.75 -6.92 6.26
N ILE A 152 -3.16 -5.79 5.86
CA ILE A 152 -2.29 -4.97 6.72
C ILE A 152 -3.01 -4.56 8.02
N PHE A 153 -4.23 -4.03 7.89
CA PHE A 153 -5.02 -3.56 9.04
C PHE A 153 -5.36 -4.66 10.04
N ASN A 154 -5.64 -5.88 9.58
CA ASN A 154 -6.06 -6.97 10.46
C ASN A 154 -4.91 -7.81 11.01
N HIS A 155 -3.79 -7.90 10.31
CA HIS A 155 -2.68 -8.76 10.71
C HIS A 155 -1.51 -8.00 11.34
N ALA A 156 -1.63 -6.67 11.51
CA ALA A 156 -0.60 -5.77 12.07
C ALA A 156 0.80 -5.93 11.44
N GLY A 157 0.86 -6.52 10.24
CA GLY A 157 2.08 -6.74 9.49
C GLY A 157 2.30 -5.60 8.52
N THR A 158 3.56 -5.17 8.37
CA THR A 158 3.94 -4.28 7.28
C THR A 158 4.17 -5.09 6.02
N ILE A 159 3.69 -4.58 4.88
CA ILE A 159 4.09 -5.09 3.58
C ILE A 159 5.36 -4.34 3.19
N SER A 160 6.43 -5.08 2.90
CA SER A 160 7.74 -4.55 2.52
C SER A 160 8.22 -5.15 1.18
N PRO A 161 9.20 -4.53 0.53
CA PRO A 161 9.83 -5.09 -0.66
C PRO A 161 10.36 -6.50 -0.41
N GLY A 162 10.08 -7.41 -1.34
CA GLY A 162 10.45 -8.82 -1.23
C GLY A 162 9.29 -9.74 -0.88
N VAL A 163 8.21 -9.21 -0.28
CA VAL A 163 7.01 -9.99 0.03
C VAL A 163 6.36 -10.53 -1.25
N ARG A 164 5.92 -11.79 -1.20
CA ARG A 164 5.14 -12.46 -2.26
C ARG A 164 3.86 -13.00 -1.66
N ILE A 165 2.73 -12.78 -2.33
CA ILE A 165 1.39 -13.05 -1.82
C ILE A 165 0.62 -13.83 -2.88
N GLY A 166 0.10 -15.00 -2.52
CA GLY A 166 -0.86 -15.72 -3.34
C GLY A 166 -2.25 -15.11 -3.21
N LEU A 167 -2.87 -14.75 -4.32
CA LEU A 167 -4.23 -14.17 -4.32
C LEU A 167 -5.31 -15.26 -4.21
N ASN A 168 -4.97 -16.53 -4.48
CA ASN A 168 -5.89 -17.67 -4.60
C ASN A 168 -7.02 -17.50 -5.63
N ALA A 169 -6.96 -16.42 -6.42
CA ALA A 169 -7.88 -16.06 -7.49
C ALA A 169 -7.11 -15.26 -8.56
N PRO A 170 -7.65 -15.14 -9.78
CA PRO A 170 -7.10 -14.24 -10.79
C PRO A 170 -7.07 -12.79 -10.29
N ILE A 171 -6.02 -12.03 -10.63
CA ILE A 171 -5.82 -10.64 -10.19
C ILE A 171 -6.99 -9.72 -10.59
N ALA A 172 -7.59 -10.01 -11.75
CA ALA A 172 -8.87 -9.45 -12.17
C ALA A 172 -9.96 -10.50 -11.92
N VAL A 173 -10.83 -10.23 -10.96
CA VAL A 173 -11.91 -11.14 -10.57
C VAL A 173 -12.81 -11.48 -11.76
N ASN A 174 -13.29 -12.72 -11.84
CA ASN A 174 -14.14 -13.23 -12.92
C ASN A 174 -13.47 -13.21 -14.31
N THR A 175 -12.14 -13.32 -14.37
CA THR A 175 -11.38 -13.49 -15.61
C THR A 175 -10.56 -14.78 -15.55
N GLU A 176 -10.05 -15.23 -16.69
CA GLU A 176 -9.11 -16.36 -16.77
C GLU A 176 -7.64 -15.91 -16.67
N SER A 177 -7.39 -14.76 -16.03
CA SER A 177 -6.03 -14.22 -15.87
C SER A 177 -5.10 -15.23 -15.19
N LEU A 178 -3.93 -15.44 -15.80
CA LEU A 178 -2.88 -16.28 -15.23
C LEU A 178 -2.14 -15.59 -14.07
N LEU A 179 -2.27 -14.27 -13.95
CA LEU A 179 -1.74 -13.53 -12.81
C LEU A 179 -2.60 -13.87 -11.58
N ARG A 180 -2.05 -14.68 -10.68
CA ARG A 180 -2.73 -15.21 -9.49
C ARG A 180 -1.96 -14.94 -8.20
N ASN A 181 -0.81 -14.30 -8.33
CA ASN A 181 0.07 -13.93 -7.23
C ASN A 181 0.52 -12.48 -7.42
N VAL A 182 1.01 -11.89 -6.34
CA VAL A 182 1.59 -10.55 -6.32
C VAL A 182 2.96 -10.61 -5.67
N CYS A 183 3.97 -10.01 -6.27
CA CYS A 183 5.19 -9.66 -5.57
C CYS A 183 5.24 -8.15 -5.28
N VAL A 184 5.86 -7.78 -4.18
CA VAL A 184 5.97 -6.38 -3.76
C VAL A 184 7.42 -5.93 -3.92
N TRP A 185 7.61 -4.78 -4.56
CA TRP A 185 8.92 -4.19 -4.80
C TRP A 185 8.89 -2.66 -4.72
N TYR A 186 10.05 -2.01 -4.78
CA TYR A 186 10.13 -0.54 -4.91
C TYR A 186 9.51 -0.07 -6.24
N ALA A 187 8.74 1.01 -6.22
CA ALA A 187 8.12 1.57 -7.43
C ALA A 187 9.11 2.45 -8.20
N ASP A 188 9.16 2.31 -9.53
CA ASP A 188 10.09 3.06 -10.38
C ASP A 188 9.87 4.58 -10.34
N GLU A 189 8.63 5.01 -10.12
CA GLU A 189 8.22 6.41 -10.03
C GLU A 189 8.53 7.04 -8.67
N ALA A 190 8.88 6.22 -7.68
CA ALA A 190 9.20 6.63 -6.33
C ALA A 190 10.64 6.21 -6.02
N PRO A 191 11.65 6.94 -6.55
CA PRO A 191 13.04 6.52 -6.49
C PRO A 191 13.61 6.51 -5.06
N ASP A 192 13.01 7.26 -4.14
CA ASP A 192 13.38 7.21 -2.74
C ASP A 192 12.71 6.01 -2.08
N CYS A 193 13.50 5.19 -1.38
CA CYS A 193 12.96 4.05 -0.64
C CYS A 193 12.09 4.46 0.56
N TRP A 194 12.21 5.72 1.00
CA TRP A 194 11.58 6.23 2.21
C TRP A 194 11.28 7.73 2.11
N TYR A 195 10.02 8.09 2.32
CA TYR A 195 9.50 9.46 2.30
C TYR A 195 9.10 9.92 3.70
N GLN A 196 9.11 11.24 3.94
CA GLN A 196 8.83 11.82 5.24
C GLN A 196 7.50 12.58 5.25
N LEU A 197 6.65 12.26 6.23
CA LEU A 197 5.47 13.04 6.60
C LEU A 197 5.70 13.69 7.97
N PRO A 198 4.95 14.74 8.34
CA PRO A 198 4.97 15.30 9.68
C PRO A 198 4.71 14.29 10.81
N SER A 199 4.04 13.16 10.51
CA SER A 199 3.75 12.06 11.44
C SER A 199 4.82 10.97 11.50
N GLY A 200 5.79 10.98 10.59
CA GLY A 200 6.81 9.94 10.49
C GLY A 200 7.09 9.53 9.04
N GLY A 201 7.95 8.54 8.87
CA GLY A 201 8.33 8.07 7.54
C GLY A 201 7.47 6.95 6.98
N PHE A 202 7.48 6.78 5.65
CA PHE A 202 6.81 5.66 4.98
C PHE A 202 7.43 5.33 3.62
N GLY A 203 7.29 4.09 3.15
CA GLY A 203 7.70 3.66 1.81
C GLY A 203 6.55 3.62 0.79
N LEU A 204 6.87 3.77 -0.50
CA LEU A 204 5.94 3.53 -1.61
C LEU A 204 6.32 2.22 -2.33
N PHE A 205 5.45 1.21 -2.25
CA PHE A 205 5.76 -0.12 -2.78
C PHE A 205 4.79 -0.55 -3.89
N CYS A 206 5.33 -1.03 -5.01
CA CYS A 206 4.57 -1.54 -6.13
C CYS A 206 4.23 -3.03 -5.92
N ALA A 207 2.94 -3.33 -5.93
CA ALA A 207 2.39 -4.66 -6.12
C ALA A 207 2.40 -5.01 -7.62
N ILE A 208 3.05 -6.11 -7.97
CA ILE A 208 3.24 -6.57 -9.35
C ILE A 208 2.63 -7.96 -9.48
N GLY A 209 1.67 -8.12 -10.39
CA GLY A 209 1.01 -9.39 -10.68
C GLY A 209 1.92 -10.37 -11.40
N ILE A 210 2.05 -11.57 -10.84
CA ILE A 210 2.85 -12.67 -11.39
C ILE A 210 2.04 -13.96 -11.48
N THR A 211 2.41 -14.83 -12.40
CA THR A 211 1.81 -16.16 -12.58
C THR A 211 2.35 -17.16 -11.54
N ASP A 212 1.75 -18.36 -11.48
CA ASP A 212 2.14 -19.40 -10.51
C ASP A 212 3.55 -19.96 -10.77
N ASP A 213 3.96 -20.10 -12.03
CA ASP A 213 5.30 -20.53 -12.43
C ASP A 213 6.36 -19.44 -12.24
N GLU A 214 5.99 -18.17 -12.42
CA GLU A 214 6.83 -17.01 -12.06
C GLU A 214 7.08 -16.95 -10.55
N LEU A 215 6.05 -17.20 -9.73
CA LEU A 215 6.20 -17.35 -8.29
C LEU A 215 7.13 -18.52 -7.94
N LYS A 216 6.93 -19.70 -8.53
CA LYS A 216 7.80 -20.88 -8.31
C LYS A 216 9.26 -20.60 -8.66
N TYR A 217 9.52 -19.86 -9.74
CA TYR A 217 10.87 -19.44 -10.07
C TYR A 217 11.46 -18.55 -8.97
N ALA A 218 10.73 -17.53 -8.52
CA ALA A 218 11.19 -16.67 -7.43
C ALA A 218 11.44 -17.45 -6.13
N GLU A 219 10.64 -18.47 -5.83
CA GLU A 219 10.81 -19.34 -4.66
C GLU A 219 11.97 -20.33 -4.79
N SER A 220 12.33 -20.71 -6.02
CA SER A 220 13.49 -21.58 -6.28
C SER A 220 14.85 -20.92 -6.01
N ILE A 221 14.84 -19.60 -5.79
CA ILE A 221 16.02 -18.79 -5.51
C ILE A 221 15.99 -18.38 -4.02
N GLU A 222 16.98 -18.86 -3.27
CA GLU A 222 17.07 -18.66 -1.82
C GLU A 222 17.19 -17.18 -1.42
N GLU A 223 18.01 -16.41 -2.12
CA GLU A 223 18.23 -14.99 -1.89
C GLU A 223 17.83 -14.17 -3.12
N TYR A 224 17.25 -12.99 -2.92
CA TYR A 224 16.87 -12.07 -4.00
C TYR A 224 15.84 -12.61 -5.00
N GLY A 225 15.13 -13.70 -4.71
CA GLY A 225 14.15 -14.29 -5.64
C GLY A 225 13.08 -13.31 -6.16
N THR A 226 12.60 -12.40 -5.31
CA THR A 226 11.66 -11.34 -5.73
C THR A 226 12.30 -10.30 -6.65
N TRP A 227 13.56 -9.95 -6.40
CA TRP A 227 14.32 -9.07 -7.31
C TRP A 227 14.56 -9.77 -8.65
N CYS A 228 14.94 -11.05 -8.64
CA CYS A 228 15.17 -11.83 -9.86
C CYS A 228 13.92 -11.88 -10.75
N ILE A 229 12.74 -12.20 -10.20
CA ILE A 229 11.52 -12.21 -11.03
C ILE A 229 11.17 -10.80 -11.54
N GLN A 230 11.40 -9.75 -10.73
CA GLN A 230 11.18 -8.38 -11.18
C GLN A 230 12.10 -8.00 -12.35
N GLU A 231 13.36 -8.43 -12.32
CA GLU A 231 14.31 -8.19 -13.42
C GLU A 231 13.95 -9.01 -14.66
N VAL A 232 13.48 -10.25 -14.52
CA VAL A 232 12.94 -11.05 -15.64
C VAL A 232 11.76 -10.32 -16.29
N LEU A 233 10.83 -9.77 -15.51
CA LEU A 233 9.70 -8.99 -16.03
C LEU A 233 10.17 -7.74 -16.78
N ARG A 234 11.24 -7.06 -16.32
CA ARG A 234 11.85 -5.92 -17.04
C ARG A 234 12.45 -6.33 -18.37
N GLN A 235 13.30 -7.34 -18.38
CA GLN A 235 14.00 -7.80 -19.60
C GLN A 235 13.04 -8.39 -20.64
N THR A 236 11.87 -8.86 -20.22
CA THR A 236 10.83 -9.38 -21.11
C THR A 236 9.84 -8.31 -21.58
N GLY A 237 9.97 -7.07 -21.10
CA GLY A 237 9.21 -5.91 -21.55
C GLY A 237 7.91 -5.63 -20.77
N HIS A 238 7.67 -6.32 -19.67
CA HIS A 238 6.48 -6.11 -18.82
C HIS A 238 6.74 -5.13 -17.66
N GLY A 239 7.97 -5.09 -17.16
CA GLY A 239 8.37 -4.22 -16.06
C GLY A 239 7.50 -4.42 -14.83
N GLN A 240 6.94 -3.33 -14.30
CA GLN A 240 6.07 -3.33 -13.12
C GLN A 240 4.57 -3.30 -13.47
N ILE A 241 4.22 -3.45 -14.75
CA ILE A 241 2.83 -3.35 -15.23
C ILE A 241 2.16 -4.71 -15.08
N SER A 242 1.01 -4.71 -14.40
CA SER A 242 0.19 -5.91 -14.23
C SER A 242 -0.91 -5.90 -15.29
N ASP A 243 -0.69 -6.65 -16.36
CA ASP A 243 -1.66 -6.85 -17.43
C ASP A 243 -2.39 -8.20 -17.23
N PRO A 244 -3.69 -8.20 -16.90
CA PRO A 244 -4.45 -9.44 -16.68
C PRO A 244 -4.51 -10.38 -17.90
N GLU A 245 -4.29 -9.87 -19.12
CA GLU A 245 -4.28 -10.68 -20.35
C GLU A 245 -2.91 -11.31 -20.63
N ARG A 246 -1.89 -10.93 -19.84
CA ARG A 246 -0.51 -11.39 -20.01
C ARG A 246 -0.38 -12.88 -19.73
N LYS A 247 0.30 -13.59 -20.64
CA LYS A 247 0.77 -14.97 -20.44
C LYS A 247 2.00 -15.02 -19.54
N SER A 248 2.31 -16.19 -19.00
CA SER A 248 3.56 -16.38 -18.26
C SER A 248 4.76 -15.99 -19.12
N VAL A 249 5.72 -15.26 -18.53
CA VAL A 249 7.01 -15.02 -19.19
C VAL A 249 7.82 -16.30 -19.31
N MET A 250 7.48 -17.34 -18.53
CA MET A 250 8.17 -18.62 -18.54
C MET A 250 7.92 -19.42 -19.82
N ASP A 251 6.88 -19.10 -20.58
CA ASP A 251 6.56 -19.76 -21.85
C ASP A 251 7.37 -19.20 -23.04
N ARG A 252 8.23 -18.20 -22.82
CA ARG A 252 8.98 -17.54 -23.89
C ARG A 252 10.12 -18.44 -24.39
N ALA A 253 10.32 -18.47 -25.71
CA ALA A 253 11.35 -19.31 -26.34
C ALA A 253 12.78 -19.02 -25.83
N ASN A 254 13.08 -17.79 -25.45
CA ASN A 254 14.39 -17.37 -24.95
C ASN A 254 14.47 -17.27 -23.41
N ILE A 255 13.49 -17.82 -22.68
CA ILE A 255 13.40 -17.62 -21.23
C ILE A 255 14.65 -18.09 -20.50
N ASN A 256 15.19 -19.27 -20.82
CA ASN A 256 16.34 -19.83 -20.11
C ASN A 256 17.55 -18.87 -20.14
N THR A 257 17.80 -18.24 -21.29
CA THR A 257 18.85 -17.23 -21.41
C THR A 257 18.61 -16.02 -20.50
N VAL A 258 17.36 -15.57 -20.37
CA VAL A 258 17.00 -14.47 -19.47
C VAL A 258 17.21 -14.88 -18.01
N LEU A 259 16.72 -16.06 -17.61
CA LEU A 259 16.87 -16.56 -16.24
C LEU A 259 18.34 -16.72 -15.85
N ASP A 260 19.17 -17.26 -16.75
CA ASP A 260 20.60 -17.46 -16.55
C ASP A 260 21.33 -16.11 -16.39
N ASN A 261 20.99 -15.11 -17.22
CA ASN A 261 21.57 -13.77 -17.12
C ASN A 261 21.24 -13.11 -15.79
N VAL A 262 19.97 -13.15 -15.38
CA VAL A 262 19.51 -12.55 -14.11
C VAL A 262 20.15 -13.25 -12.91
N LYS A 263 20.19 -14.59 -12.92
CA LYS A 263 20.82 -15.36 -11.85
C LYS A 263 22.32 -15.08 -11.75
N THR A 264 23.02 -15.06 -12.87
CA THR A 264 24.46 -14.74 -12.91
C THR A 264 24.73 -13.34 -12.36
N PHE A 265 23.88 -12.36 -12.67
CA PHE A 265 24.01 -11.02 -12.12
C PHE A 265 23.82 -11.02 -10.59
N ALA A 266 22.78 -11.68 -10.08
CA ALA A 266 22.54 -11.79 -8.63
C ALA A 266 23.70 -12.47 -7.89
N ASP A 267 24.24 -13.55 -8.46
CA ASP A 267 25.38 -14.28 -7.90
C ASP A 267 26.65 -13.42 -7.87
N ASN A 268 26.91 -12.66 -8.94
CA ASN A 268 28.05 -11.74 -9.00
C ASN A 268 27.91 -10.59 -8.01
N PHE A 269 26.71 -10.04 -7.83
CA PHE A 269 26.44 -9.01 -6.84
C PHE A 269 26.72 -9.51 -5.42
N ARG A 270 26.31 -10.74 -5.11
CA ARG A 270 26.61 -11.40 -3.83
C ARG A 270 28.12 -11.62 -3.62
N ALA A 271 28.82 -12.12 -4.64
CA ALA A 271 30.26 -12.37 -4.56
C ALA A 271 31.09 -11.07 -4.44
N GLY A 272 30.55 -9.94 -4.91
CA GLY A 272 31.19 -8.64 -4.90
C GLY A 272 31.27 -7.93 -3.55
N GLY A 273 30.53 -8.39 -2.54
CA GLY A 273 30.64 -7.91 -1.15
C GLY A 273 30.52 -6.40 -0.99
N PHE A 274 29.30 -5.87 -1.10
CA PHE A 274 28.95 -4.57 -0.53
C PHE A 274 28.07 -4.76 0.71
#